data_AF-A0A833HI63-F1
#
_entry.id   AF-A0A833HI63-F1
#
_cell.length_a   1.000
_cell.length_b   1.000
_cell.length_c   1.000
_cell.angle_alpha   90.00
_cell.angle_beta   90.00
_cell.angle_gamma   90.00
#
_symmetry.space_group_name_H-M   'P 1'
#
loop_
_entity.id
_entity.type
_entity.pdbx_description
1 polymer ?
#
loop_
_entity_poly.entity_id
_entity_poly.type
_entity_poly.pdbx_seq_one_letter_code
_entity_poly.pdbx_strand_id
1 'polypeptide(L)'
;MTLPTLARTSPLGGAVTAPAARVRQVGRRVRAAVFAFTAVAVLAPVLLVRRPPVLDLAPQADQARLFLETLGSGGGSAHAIAWLAPNRVSYLPLVLGRLLGGDTWGARLGLALVMLGGLAAIHLLAARFRRPPESALLASVFLFSSAFYGGFFNFVLGVLAFALWAAELERAPDARAAALRALGLGALLYFSHVLWLLAAAALAALDLAVRPAARRATLHRLAALAPFLLAATIWQLSMAGSAWSTGVAFRSPPILRALRPGFFETWLFGGTRGALEPVTLAVLALWCAAGLARRRAAAGEP
;
A
#
# COMPACT_ATOMS: atom_id res chain seq x y z
N MET A 1 -48.37 49.42 -7.60
CA MET A 1 -47.33 49.15 -8.61
C MET A 1 -46.80 47.75 -8.35
N THR A 2 -47.46 46.77 -8.95
CA THR A 2 -47.33 45.33 -8.67
C THR A 2 -46.77 44.67 -9.92
N LEU A 3 -45.57 44.10 -9.82
CA LEU A 3 -44.92 43.39 -10.92
C LEU A 3 -45.54 41.99 -11.07
N PRO A 4 -45.84 41.54 -12.30
CA PRO A 4 -46.40 40.22 -12.54
C PRO A 4 -45.29 39.15 -12.45
N THR A 5 -45.59 38.09 -11.70
CA THR A 5 -44.76 36.90 -11.56
C THR A 5 -44.81 36.09 -12.86
N LEU A 6 -43.72 36.07 -13.63
CA LEU A 6 -43.56 35.22 -14.81
C LEU A 6 -43.27 33.78 -14.37
N ALA A 7 -44.26 32.90 -14.51
CA ALA A 7 -44.10 31.46 -14.42
C ALA A 7 -43.22 30.96 -15.58
N ARG A 8 -42.00 30.51 -15.28
CA ARG A 8 -41.17 29.73 -16.21
C ARG A 8 -41.63 28.27 -16.19
N THR A 9 -42.48 27.89 -17.12
CA THR A 9 -42.68 26.48 -17.50
C THR A 9 -41.58 26.10 -18.48
N SER A 10 -40.59 25.30 -18.03
CA SER A 10 -39.61 24.68 -18.93
C SER A 10 -40.17 23.33 -19.42
N PRO A 11 -40.46 23.13 -20.72
CA PRO A 11 -41.12 21.93 -21.23
C PRO A 11 -40.12 20.90 -21.79
N LEU A 12 -39.07 20.57 -21.04
CA LEU A 12 -38.12 19.50 -21.42
C LEU A 12 -37.73 18.65 -20.20
N GLY A 13 -38.74 18.15 -19.50
CA GLY A 13 -38.63 17.13 -18.45
C GLY A 13 -38.51 15.72 -19.04
N GLY A 14 -37.53 15.48 -19.91
CA GLY A 14 -37.13 14.14 -20.31
C GLY A 14 -36.17 13.56 -19.29
N ALA A 15 -36.66 13.19 -18.12
CA ALA A 15 -35.85 12.50 -17.11
C ALA A 15 -35.50 11.10 -17.64
N VAL A 16 -34.42 11.02 -18.42
CA VAL A 16 -33.72 9.75 -18.67
C VAL A 16 -33.13 9.34 -17.34
N THR A 17 -33.93 8.65 -16.52
CA THR A 17 -33.46 7.92 -15.36
C THR A 17 -32.63 6.76 -15.89
N ALA A 18 -31.36 7.06 -16.20
CA ALA A 18 -30.37 6.04 -16.51
C ALA A 18 -30.50 4.99 -15.40
N PRO A 19 -30.80 3.72 -15.74
CA PRO A 19 -31.08 2.71 -14.75
C PRO A 19 -29.86 2.62 -13.86
N ALA A 20 -30.02 3.04 -12.60
CA ALA A 20 -28.96 2.95 -11.60
C ALA A 20 -28.49 1.51 -11.61
N ALA A 21 -27.32 1.27 -12.18
CA ALA A 21 -26.77 -0.06 -12.38
C ALA A 21 -26.62 -0.67 -10.99
N ARG A 22 -27.62 -1.47 -10.59
CA ARG A 22 -27.61 -2.16 -9.30
C ARG A 22 -26.38 -3.05 -9.33
N VAL A 23 -25.34 -2.64 -8.63
CA VAL A 23 -24.16 -3.46 -8.40
C VAL A 23 -24.67 -4.71 -7.68
N ARG A 24 -24.84 -5.78 -8.45
CA ARG A 24 -25.37 -7.05 -7.95
C ARG A 24 -24.43 -7.49 -6.83
N GLN A 25 -24.95 -7.68 -5.63
CA GLN A 25 -24.14 -8.14 -4.52
C GLN A 25 -23.67 -9.56 -4.84
N VAL A 26 -22.40 -9.67 -5.26
CA VAL A 26 -21.77 -10.96 -5.51
C VAL A 26 -21.61 -11.69 -4.18
N GLY A 27 -22.12 -12.92 -4.11
CA GLY A 27 -22.11 -13.73 -2.90
C GLY A 27 -20.70 -14.03 -2.38
N ARG A 28 -20.59 -14.26 -1.06
CA ARG A 28 -19.30 -14.56 -0.38
C ARG A 28 -18.56 -15.74 -1.01
N ARG A 29 -19.28 -16.77 -1.45
CA ARG A 29 -18.71 -17.97 -2.11
C ARG A 29 -17.95 -17.64 -3.38
N VAL A 30 -18.51 -16.78 -4.24
CA VAL A 30 -17.86 -16.35 -5.48
C VAL A 30 -16.60 -15.55 -5.18
N ARG A 31 -16.65 -14.63 -4.21
CA ARG A 31 -15.45 -13.87 -3.79
C ARG A 31 -14.34 -14.77 -3.25
N ALA A 32 -14.71 -15.79 -2.46
CA ALA A 32 -13.76 -16.77 -1.94
C ALA A 32 -13.15 -17.62 -3.07
N ALA A 33 -13.96 -18.07 -4.02
CA ALA A 33 -13.49 -18.83 -5.19
C ALA A 33 -12.52 -17.99 -6.04
N VAL A 34 -12.85 -16.72 -6.33
CA VAL A 34 -11.96 -15.82 -7.05
C VAL A 34 -10.68 -15.56 -6.27
N PHE A 35 -10.74 -15.34 -4.95
CA PHE A 35 -9.55 -15.21 -4.12
C PHE A 35 -8.66 -16.46 -4.18
N ALA A 36 -9.23 -17.66 -4.05
CA ALA A 36 -8.48 -18.91 -4.10
C ALA A 36 -7.82 -19.11 -5.46
N PHE A 37 -8.54 -18.86 -6.55
CA PHE A 37 -8.01 -18.89 -7.91
C PHE A 37 -6.84 -17.90 -8.07
N THR A 38 -7.03 -16.63 -7.67
CA THR A 38 -5.98 -15.61 -7.75
C THR A 38 -4.78 -15.98 -6.88
N ALA A 39 -4.99 -16.57 -5.70
CA ALA A 39 -3.91 -17.01 -4.83
C ALA A 39 -3.05 -18.09 -5.51
N VAL A 40 -3.66 -19.09 -6.13
CA VAL A 40 -2.92 -20.13 -6.89
C VAL A 40 -2.12 -19.48 -8.02
N ALA A 41 -2.75 -18.61 -8.81
CA ALA A 41 -2.09 -17.93 -9.93
C ALA A 41 -0.93 -17.03 -9.49
N VAL A 42 -1.09 -16.30 -8.38
CA VAL A 42 -0.08 -15.39 -7.83
C VAL A 42 1.08 -16.16 -7.18
N LEU A 43 0.80 -17.28 -6.51
CA LEU A 43 1.83 -18.05 -5.80
C LEU A 43 2.62 -18.99 -6.70
N ALA A 44 2.03 -19.50 -7.77
CA ALA A 44 2.69 -20.39 -8.72
C ALA A 44 4.08 -19.89 -9.19
N PRO A 45 4.26 -18.65 -9.69
CA PRO A 45 5.55 -18.17 -10.17
C PRO A 45 6.62 -18.03 -9.07
N VAL A 46 6.24 -18.00 -7.79
CA VAL A 46 7.18 -17.94 -6.65
C VAL A 46 7.51 -19.32 -6.11
N LEU A 47 6.54 -20.22 -6.05
CA LEU A 47 6.72 -21.55 -5.48
C LEU A 47 7.35 -22.53 -6.48
N LEU A 48 7.07 -22.39 -7.77
CA LEU A 48 7.56 -23.31 -8.81
C LEU A 48 8.97 -23.00 -9.29
N VAL A 49 9.49 -21.80 -9.00
CA VAL A 49 10.86 -21.42 -9.34
C VAL A 49 11.82 -21.76 -8.20
N ARG A 50 13.07 -22.06 -8.56
CA ARG A 50 14.11 -22.33 -7.57
C ARG A 50 14.56 -21.06 -6.84
N ARG A 51 14.60 -19.93 -7.56
CA ARG A 51 15.00 -18.62 -7.04
C ARG A 51 14.03 -17.56 -7.58
N PRO A 52 13.11 -17.04 -6.75
CA PRO A 52 12.24 -15.95 -7.17
C PRO A 52 13.07 -14.73 -7.58
N PRO A 53 12.74 -14.05 -8.71
CA PRO A 53 13.55 -12.96 -9.25
C PRO A 53 13.31 -11.63 -8.51
N VAL A 54 13.43 -11.63 -7.19
CA VAL A 54 13.26 -10.45 -6.32
C VAL A 54 14.63 -10.06 -5.76
N LEU A 55 15.15 -8.91 -6.18
CA LEU A 55 16.56 -8.53 -5.97
C LEU A 55 16.97 -8.51 -4.49
N ASP A 56 16.11 -8.05 -3.59
CA ASP A 56 16.41 -7.97 -2.16
C ASP A 56 15.94 -9.20 -1.37
N LEU A 57 15.33 -10.21 -2.00
CA LEU A 57 14.80 -11.38 -1.28
C LEU A 57 15.92 -12.14 -0.55
N ALA A 58 17.05 -12.38 -1.22
CA ALA A 58 18.18 -13.08 -0.63
C ALA A 58 18.73 -12.36 0.62
N PRO A 59 19.12 -11.06 0.56
CA PRO A 59 19.59 -10.36 1.75
C PRO A 59 18.53 -10.28 2.84
N GLN A 60 17.23 -10.17 2.52
CA GLN A 60 16.17 -10.17 3.53
C GLN A 60 15.99 -11.55 4.19
N ALA A 61 16.09 -12.64 3.42
CA ALA A 61 16.02 -14.01 3.93
C ALA A 61 17.23 -14.35 4.82
N ASP A 62 18.42 -13.85 4.49
CA ASP A 62 19.61 -13.99 5.33
C ASP A 62 19.44 -13.31 6.68
N GLN A 63 18.75 -12.17 6.73
CA GLN A 63 18.45 -11.49 8.00
C GLN A 63 17.49 -12.31 8.87
N ALA A 64 16.51 -12.99 8.26
CA ALA A 64 15.66 -13.93 8.97
C ALA A 64 16.45 -15.15 9.50
N ARG A 65 17.41 -15.66 8.72
CA ARG A 65 18.33 -16.74 9.16
C ARG A 65 19.17 -16.29 10.36
N LEU A 66 19.87 -15.17 10.23
CA LEU A 66 20.75 -14.63 11.28
C LEU A 66 19.98 -14.41 12.59
N PHE A 67 18.73 -13.98 12.52
CA PHE A 67 17.90 -13.81 13.71
C PHE A 67 17.62 -15.12 14.45
N LEU A 68 17.23 -16.16 13.72
CA LEU A 68 17.02 -17.48 14.33
C LEU A 68 18.31 -18.03 14.94
N GLU A 69 19.46 -17.77 14.29
CA GLU A 69 20.77 -18.11 14.84
C GLU A 69 21.07 -17.33 16.12
N THR A 70 20.84 -16.02 16.16
CA THR A 70 21.03 -15.20 17.37
C THR A 70 20.14 -15.69 18.53
N LEU A 71 18.90 -16.10 18.26
CA LEU A 71 17.99 -16.66 19.27
C LEU A 71 18.47 -18.02 19.80
N GLY A 72 19.02 -18.88 18.92
CA GLY A 72 19.50 -20.22 19.30
C GLY A 72 20.88 -20.23 19.96
N SER A 73 21.73 -19.25 19.67
CA SER A 73 23.16 -19.22 20.06
C SER A 73 23.43 -18.47 21.38
N GLY A 74 22.40 -18.05 22.13
CA GLY A 74 22.59 -17.36 23.40
C GLY A 74 23.19 -15.94 23.29
N GLY A 75 23.00 -15.24 22.15
CA GLY A 75 23.33 -13.82 22.02
C GLY A 75 24.75 -13.47 21.54
N GLY A 76 25.57 -14.44 21.14
CA GLY A 76 26.97 -14.22 20.73
C GLY A 76 27.21 -13.77 19.28
N SER A 77 26.19 -13.37 18.50
CA SER A 77 26.42 -12.98 17.10
C SER A 77 27.06 -11.60 17.00
N ALA A 78 28.20 -11.50 16.30
CA ALA A 78 28.90 -10.23 15.98
C ALA A 78 28.04 -9.21 15.17
N HIS A 79 26.81 -9.57 14.82
CA HIS A 79 25.87 -8.75 14.07
C HIS A 79 24.63 -8.43 14.92
N ALA A 80 24.42 -7.15 15.21
CA ALA A 80 23.19 -6.65 15.81
C ALA A 80 22.12 -6.48 14.73
N ILE A 81 21.04 -7.26 14.79
CA ILE A 81 19.92 -7.12 13.84
C ILE A 81 18.89 -6.15 14.45
N ALA A 82 18.70 -5.00 13.81
CA ALA A 82 17.70 -4.02 14.23
C ALA A 82 16.29 -4.44 13.75
N TRP A 83 15.68 -5.39 14.47
CA TRP A 83 14.35 -5.94 14.16
C TRP A 83 13.22 -4.93 14.25
N LEU A 84 13.33 -4.01 15.20
CA LEU A 84 12.34 -2.96 15.41
C LEU A 84 12.59 -1.73 14.55
N ALA A 85 13.58 -1.74 13.64
CA ALA A 85 13.77 -0.64 12.71
C ALA A 85 12.65 -0.60 11.65
N PRO A 86 12.44 0.55 10.99
CA PRO A 86 11.57 0.64 9.81
C PRO A 86 12.04 -0.30 8.67
N ASN A 87 11.15 -0.55 7.71
CA ASN A 87 11.43 -1.35 6.49
C ASN A 87 11.70 -2.85 6.75
N ARG A 88 11.03 -3.42 7.76
CA ARG A 88 11.17 -4.82 8.21
C ARG A 88 9.87 -5.64 8.15
N VAL A 89 8.81 -5.17 7.47
CA VAL A 89 7.53 -5.89 7.40
C VAL A 89 7.68 -7.30 6.81
N SER A 90 8.65 -7.49 5.92
CA SER A 90 9.02 -8.78 5.34
C SER A 90 9.62 -9.79 6.31
N TYR A 91 10.18 -9.34 7.42
CA TYR A 91 11.01 -10.19 8.26
C TYR A 91 10.19 -11.29 8.91
N LEU A 92 9.03 -10.96 9.48
CA LEU A 92 8.15 -11.94 10.11
C LEU A 92 7.73 -13.06 9.14
N PRO A 93 7.15 -12.77 7.96
CA PRO A 93 6.80 -13.83 7.02
C PRO A 93 8.02 -14.61 6.52
N LEU A 94 9.21 -13.98 6.38
CA LEU A 94 10.44 -14.71 6.02
C LEU A 94 10.91 -15.65 7.13
N VAL A 95 10.81 -15.26 8.40
CA VAL A 95 11.09 -16.15 9.55
C VAL A 95 10.10 -17.30 9.57
N LEU A 96 8.81 -17.03 9.40
CA LEU A 96 7.79 -18.10 9.35
C LEU A 96 8.05 -19.05 8.18
N GLY A 97 8.34 -18.52 7.00
CA GLY A 97 8.72 -19.33 5.85
C GLY A 97 9.93 -20.20 6.13
N ARG A 98 10.97 -19.63 6.76
CA ARG A 98 12.18 -20.33 7.19
C ARG A 98 11.89 -21.46 8.18
N LEU A 99 11.06 -21.22 9.19
CA LEU A 99 10.65 -22.25 10.16
C LEU A 99 9.88 -23.40 9.48
N LEU A 100 9.09 -23.11 8.45
CA LEU A 100 8.30 -24.11 7.73
C LEU A 100 9.09 -24.86 6.65
N GLY A 101 10.06 -24.21 6.01
CA GLY A 101 10.71 -24.70 4.79
C GLY A 101 12.24 -24.85 4.85
N GLY A 102 12.86 -24.50 5.97
CA GLY A 102 14.31 -24.56 6.15
C GLY A 102 15.12 -23.79 5.10
N ASP A 103 16.31 -24.29 4.77
CA ASP A 103 17.21 -23.76 3.72
C ASP A 103 16.67 -23.86 2.31
N THR A 104 15.87 -24.87 2.05
CA THR A 104 15.45 -25.15 0.68
C THR A 104 14.25 -24.29 0.29
N TRP A 105 13.27 -24.17 1.18
CA TRP A 105 11.98 -23.54 0.87
C TRP A 105 11.72 -22.23 1.62
N GLY A 106 12.55 -21.89 2.62
CA GLY A 106 12.28 -20.79 3.54
C GLY A 106 11.96 -19.46 2.88
N ALA A 107 12.83 -19.00 1.97
CA ALA A 107 12.63 -17.75 1.26
C ALA A 107 11.39 -17.77 0.35
N ARG A 108 11.08 -18.91 -0.28
CA ARG A 108 9.92 -19.07 -1.18
C ARG A 108 8.61 -19.05 -0.40
N LEU A 109 8.55 -19.77 0.71
CA LEU A 109 7.38 -19.76 1.59
C LEU A 109 7.18 -18.40 2.24
N GLY A 110 8.26 -17.74 2.67
CA GLY A 110 8.16 -16.41 3.24
C GLY A 110 7.69 -15.37 2.23
N LEU A 111 8.20 -15.41 1.00
CA LEU A 111 7.70 -14.57 -0.09
C LEU A 111 6.24 -14.89 -0.43
N ALA A 112 5.84 -16.16 -0.43
CA ALA A 112 4.45 -16.56 -0.63
C ALA A 112 3.52 -15.97 0.46
N LEU A 113 3.94 -16.00 1.73
CA LEU A 113 3.19 -15.37 2.83
C LEU A 113 3.06 -13.85 2.64
N VAL A 114 4.12 -13.18 2.20
CA VAL A 114 4.11 -11.75 1.84
C VAL A 114 3.08 -11.49 0.73
N MET A 115 3.11 -12.27 -0.35
CA MET A 115 2.20 -12.10 -1.48
C MET A 115 0.75 -12.39 -1.11
N LEU A 116 0.50 -13.40 -0.27
CA LEU A 116 -0.84 -13.68 0.26
C LEU A 116 -1.36 -12.53 1.11
N GLY A 117 -0.52 -11.91 1.95
CA GLY A 117 -0.88 -10.72 2.71
C GLY A 117 -1.29 -9.56 1.80
N GLY A 118 -0.51 -9.31 0.74
CA GLY A 118 -0.83 -8.29 -0.25
C GLY A 118 -2.13 -8.59 -1.01
N LEU A 119 -2.30 -9.83 -1.46
CA LEU A 119 -3.52 -10.29 -2.13
C LEU A 119 -4.76 -10.14 -1.26
N ALA A 120 -4.66 -10.53 0.02
CA ALA A 120 -5.73 -10.38 0.99
C ALA A 120 -6.12 -8.91 1.18
N ALA A 121 -5.14 -7.99 1.24
CA ALA A 121 -5.41 -6.55 1.32
C ALA A 121 -6.17 -6.04 0.08
N ILE A 122 -5.76 -6.44 -1.13
CA ILE A 122 -6.43 -6.06 -2.39
C ILE A 122 -7.89 -6.55 -2.39
N HIS A 123 -8.12 -7.82 -2.05
CA HIS A 123 -9.47 -8.39 -2.01
C HIS A 123 -10.33 -7.79 -0.90
N LEU A 124 -9.74 -7.47 0.26
CA LEU A 124 -10.42 -6.78 1.35
C LEU A 124 -10.85 -5.36 0.95
N LEU A 125 -9.96 -4.61 0.28
CA LEU A 125 -10.27 -3.28 -0.26
C LEU A 125 -11.40 -3.37 -1.30
N ALA A 126 -11.30 -4.30 -2.25
CA ALA A 126 -12.34 -4.51 -3.24
C ALA A 126 -13.69 -4.85 -2.60
N ALA A 127 -13.73 -5.75 -1.62
CA ALA A 127 -14.96 -6.10 -0.90
C ALA A 127 -15.51 -4.90 -0.13
N ARG A 128 -14.64 -4.17 0.56
CA ARG A 128 -15.01 -2.97 1.34
C ARG A 128 -15.65 -1.91 0.46
N PHE A 129 -15.05 -1.61 -0.69
CA PHE A 129 -15.55 -0.61 -1.65
C PHE A 129 -16.63 -1.16 -2.57
N ARG A 130 -17.19 -2.34 -2.25
CA ARG A 130 -18.23 -3.03 -3.04
C ARG A 130 -17.85 -3.17 -4.52
N ARG A 131 -16.56 -3.31 -4.81
CA ARG A 131 -16.03 -3.56 -6.15
C ARG A 131 -16.29 -5.01 -6.54
N PRO A 132 -16.55 -5.28 -7.83
CA PRO A 132 -16.76 -6.64 -8.31
C PRO A 132 -15.46 -7.43 -8.16
N PRO A 133 -15.51 -8.74 -7.83
CA PRO A 133 -14.32 -9.54 -7.50
C PRO A 133 -13.27 -9.58 -8.63
N GLU A 134 -13.68 -9.41 -9.87
CA GLU A 134 -12.83 -9.30 -11.06
C GLU A 134 -11.90 -8.08 -10.97
N SER A 135 -12.34 -6.98 -10.35
CA SER A 135 -11.48 -5.83 -10.09
C SER A 135 -10.34 -6.17 -9.11
N ALA A 136 -10.60 -7.05 -8.14
CA ALA A 136 -9.56 -7.51 -7.21
C ALA A 136 -8.55 -8.41 -7.92
N LEU A 137 -9.03 -9.32 -8.77
CA LEU A 137 -8.19 -10.16 -9.62
C LEU A 137 -7.27 -9.31 -10.51
N LEU A 138 -7.83 -8.33 -11.23
CA LEU A 138 -7.03 -7.42 -12.07
C LEU A 138 -6.02 -6.60 -11.25
N ALA A 139 -6.44 -6.07 -10.10
CA ALA A 139 -5.54 -5.33 -9.22
C ALA A 139 -4.38 -6.19 -8.67
N SER A 140 -4.59 -7.51 -8.56
CA SER A 140 -3.56 -8.43 -8.05
C SER A 140 -2.38 -8.59 -9.00
N VAL A 141 -2.54 -8.26 -10.28
CA VAL A 141 -1.43 -8.24 -11.26
C VAL A 141 -0.35 -7.24 -10.85
N PHE A 142 -0.73 -6.13 -10.19
CA PHE A 142 0.23 -5.10 -9.74
C PHE A 142 1.14 -5.57 -8.59
N LEU A 143 0.88 -6.73 -7.98
CA LEU A 143 1.85 -7.37 -7.08
C LEU A 143 3.14 -7.74 -7.82
N PHE A 144 3.07 -8.02 -9.12
CA PHE A 144 4.21 -8.30 -10.00
C PHE A 144 4.78 -7.04 -10.65
N SER A 145 4.86 -5.95 -9.89
CA SER A 145 5.39 -4.68 -10.38
C SER A 145 6.93 -4.69 -10.47
N SER A 146 7.47 -3.75 -11.25
CA SER A 146 8.92 -3.50 -11.28
C SER A 146 9.48 -3.16 -9.90
N ALA A 147 8.72 -2.46 -9.06
CA ALA A 147 9.11 -2.19 -7.67
C ALA A 147 9.24 -3.47 -6.83
N PHE A 148 8.33 -4.42 -7.01
CA PHE A 148 8.40 -5.72 -6.31
C PHE A 148 9.65 -6.49 -6.71
N TYR A 149 9.91 -6.66 -8.02
CA TYR A 149 11.10 -7.36 -8.50
C TYR A 149 12.41 -6.60 -8.23
N GLY A 150 12.35 -5.27 -8.26
CA GLY A 150 13.46 -4.35 -8.01
C GLY A 150 13.93 -4.28 -6.56
N GLY A 151 13.35 -5.09 -5.67
CA GLY A 151 13.77 -5.18 -4.27
C GLY A 151 13.12 -4.14 -3.35
N PHE A 152 11.99 -3.58 -3.75
CA PHE A 152 11.20 -2.65 -2.94
C PHE A 152 9.93 -3.31 -2.39
N PHE A 153 9.91 -4.62 -2.17
CA PHE A 153 8.65 -5.28 -1.81
C PHE A 153 8.10 -4.86 -0.43
N ASN A 154 8.97 -4.50 0.53
CA ASN A 154 8.54 -3.84 1.78
C ASN A 154 7.77 -2.53 1.49
N PHE A 155 8.24 -1.76 0.50
CA PHE A 155 7.57 -0.53 0.06
C PHE A 155 6.24 -0.83 -0.67
N VAL A 156 6.19 -1.88 -1.49
CA VAL A 156 4.95 -2.35 -2.16
C VAL A 156 3.90 -2.78 -1.14
N LEU A 157 4.29 -3.50 -0.09
CA LEU A 157 3.38 -3.81 1.03
C LEU A 157 2.89 -2.54 1.73
N GLY A 158 3.75 -1.53 1.83
CA GLY A 158 3.41 -0.21 2.36
C GLY A 158 2.30 0.49 1.57
N VAL A 159 2.26 0.36 0.23
CA VAL A 159 1.15 0.88 -0.59
C VAL A 159 -0.19 0.27 -0.15
N LEU A 160 -0.22 -1.05 0.08
CA LEU A 160 -1.43 -1.76 0.47
C LEU A 160 -1.84 -1.42 1.90
N ALA A 161 -0.88 -1.32 2.81
CA ALA A 161 -1.09 -0.83 4.17
C ALA A 161 -1.67 0.59 4.17
N PHE A 162 -1.14 1.47 3.32
CA PHE A 162 -1.60 2.84 3.15
C PHE A 162 -3.00 2.91 2.56
N ALA A 163 -3.33 2.09 1.56
CA ALA A 163 -4.68 2.00 1.02
C ALA A 163 -5.69 1.53 2.07
N LEU A 164 -5.32 0.56 2.92
CA LEU A 164 -6.14 0.13 4.05
C LEU A 164 -6.31 1.24 5.11
N TRP A 165 -5.27 2.03 5.36
CA TRP A 165 -5.32 3.22 6.21
C TRP A 165 -6.28 4.29 5.66
N ALA A 166 -6.13 4.65 4.39
CA ALA A 166 -7.02 5.59 3.72
C ALA A 166 -8.48 5.12 3.80
N ALA A 167 -8.70 3.82 3.57
CA ALA A 167 -10.01 3.23 3.76
C ALA A 167 -10.47 3.36 5.21
N GLU A 168 -9.64 3.08 6.22
CA GLU A 168 -10.00 3.26 7.64
C GLU A 168 -10.45 4.69 7.98
N LEU A 169 -9.87 5.72 7.35
CA LEU A 169 -10.30 7.11 7.54
C LEU A 169 -11.73 7.37 7.05
N GLU A 170 -12.24 6.59 6.08
CA GLU A 170 -13.63 6.71 5.62
C GLU A 170 -14.65 6.01 6.54
N ARG A 171 -14.19 5.18 7.49
CA ARG A 171 -15.09 4.40 8.35
C ARG A 171 -15.76 5.30 9.39
N ALA A 172 -17.05 5.03 9.64
CA ALA A 172 -17.81 5.65 10.72
C ALA A 172 -17.14 5.41 12.09
N PRO A 173 -17.29 6.35 13.03
CA PRO A 173 -16.53 6.36 14.26
C PRO A 173 -17.06 5.34 15.29
N ASP A 174 -16.50 4.12 15.27
CA ASP A 174 -16.45 3.27 16.46
C ASP A 174 -15.07 3.44 17.11
N ALA A 175 -15.02 4.15 18.24
CA ALA A 175 -13.77 4.66 18.80
C ALA A 175 -12.75 3.57 19.17
N ARG A 176 -13.18 2.48 19.81
CA ARG A 176 -12.24 1.46 20.32
C ARG A 176 -11.72 0.57 19.20
N ALA A 177 -12.63 0.06 18.37
CA ALA A 177 -12.23 -0.82 17.27
C ALA A 177 -11.44 -0.05 16.20
N ALA A 178 -11.76 1.23 15.97
CA ALA A 178 -10.97 2.08 15.08
C ALA A 178 -9.56 2.35 15.63
N ALA A 179 -9.40 2.58 16.93
CA ALA A 179 -8.08 2.77 17.53
C ALA A 179 -7.18 1.54 17.39
N LEU A 180 -7.72 0.33 17.65
CA LEU A 180 -6.95 -0.91 17.50
C LEU A 180 -6.56 -1.18 16.03
N ARG A 181 -7.48 -0.95 15.08
CA ARG A 181 -7.17 -1.06 13.64
C ARG A 181 -6.15 -0.02 13.22
N ALA A 182 -6.28 1.22 13.70
CA ALA A 182 -5.33 2.29 13.40
C ALA A 182 -3.94 1.99 13.95
N LEU A 183 -3.84 1.42 15.16
CA LEU A 183 -2.58 0.97 15.74
C LEU A 183 -1.94 -0.15 14.90
N GLY A 184 -2.72 -1.16 14.52
CA GLY A 184 -2.23 -2.26 13.67
C GLY A 184 -1.78 -1.79 12.29
N LEU A 185 -2.54 -0.88 11.66
CA LEU A 185 -2.15 -0.27 10.39
C LEU A 185 -0.92 0.65 10.55
N GLY A 186 -0.82 1.39 11.65
CA GLY A 186 0.35 2.19 11.99
C GLY A 186 1.61 1.35 12.11
N ALA A 187 1.52 0.20 12.79
CA ALA A 187 2.60 -0.79 12.86
C ALA A 187 2.97 -1.29 11.46
N LEU A 188 1.97 -1.67 10.66
CA LEU A 188 2.21 -2.16 9.30
C LEU A 188 2.89 -1.10 8.43
N LEU A 189 2.45 0.16 8.51
CA LEU A 189 3.05 1.28 7.79
C LEU A 189 4.50 1.53 8.24
N TYR A 190 4.75 1.55 9.55
CA TYR A 190 6.08 1.73 10.12
C TYR A 190 7.06 0.65 9.65
N PHE A 191 6.67 -0.62 9.79
CA PHE A 191 7.48 -1.73 9.36
C PHE A 191 7.58 -1.82 7.83
N SER A 192 6.61 -1.30 7.07
CA SER A 192 6.70 -1.28 5.60
C SER A 192 7.67 -0.21 5.11
N HIS A 193 7.38 1.05 5.39
CA HIS A 193 8.31 2.15 5.16
C HIS A 193 7.91 3.42 5.90
N VAL A 194 8.90 4.15 6.44
CA VAL A 194 8.66 5.43 7.15
C VAL A 194 7.93 6.47 6.28
N LEU A 195 8.14 6.49 4.96
CA LEU A 195 7.45 7.40 4.06
C LEU A 195 5.95 7.13 4.00
N TRP A 196 5.53 5.86 4.08
CA TRP A 196 4.12 5.50 4.14
C TRP A 196 3.49 5.89 5.48
N LEU A 197 4.22 5.77 6.58
CA LEU A 197 3.78 6.26 7.89
C LEU A 197 3.58 7.79 7.87
N LEU A 198 4.52 8.54 7.29
CA LEU A 198 4.41 9.99 7.14
C LEU A 198 3.26 10.38 6.20
N ALA A 199 3.10 9.69 5.09
CA ALA A 199 1.97 9.90 4.18
C ALA A 199 0.62 9.64 4.87
N ALA A 200 0.53 8.59 5.68
CA ALA A 200 -0.67 8.28 6.45
C ALA A 200 -1.00 9.36 7.49
N ALA A 201 0.01 9.87 8.19
CA ALA A 201 -0.14 10.98 9.13
C ALA A 201 -0.56 12.28 8.40
N ALA A 202 0.07 12.60 7.27
CA ALA A 202 -0.29 13.76 6.45
C ALA A 202 -1.73 13.67 5.92
N LEU A 203 -2.14 12.49 5.44
CA LEU A 203 -3.52 12.25 4.98
C LEU A 203 -4.53 12.44 6.13
N ALA A 204 -4.22 11.92 7.32
CA ALA A 204 -5.06 12.12 8.49
C ALA A 204 -5.10 13.60 8.96
N ALA A 205 -4.00 14.34 8.81
CA ALA A 205 -3.99 15.78 9.11
C ALA A 205 -4.86 16.57 8.11
N LEU A 206 -4.76 16.27 6.81
CA LEU A 206 -5.66 16.84 5.80
C LEU A 206 -7.12 16.50 6.10
N ASP A 207 -7.36 15.26 6.55
CA ASP A 207 -8.69 14.80 6.92
C ASP A 207 -9.34 15.62 8.04
N LEU A 208 -8.55 16.02 9.04
CA LEU A 208 -9.00 16.91 10.12
C LEU A 208 -9.46 18.29 9.61
N ALA A 209 -8.82 18.78 8.54
CA ALA A 209 -9.14 20.08 7.95
C ALA A 209 -10.42 20.01 7.11
N VAL A 210 -10.62 18.92 6.36
CA VAL A 210 -11.72 18.78 5.40
C VAL A 210 -13.00 18.23 6.05
N ARG A 211 -12.88 17.39 7.09
CA ARG A 211 -14.02 16.68 7.71
C ARG A 211 -14.15 17.00 9.20
N PRO A 212 -14.61 18.21 9.59
CA PRO A 212 -14.69 18.62 11.00
C PRO A 212 -15.59 17.70 11.84
N ALA A 213 -16.65 17.14 11.25
CA ALA A 213 -17.53 16.18 11.92
C ALA A 213 -16.81 14.88 12.34
N ALA A 214 -15.70 14.51 11.69
CA ALA A 214 -14.90 13.33 12.00
C ALA A 214 -13.69 13.62 12.91
N ARG A 215 -13.49 14.88 13.34
CA ARG A 215 -12.28 15.35 14.02
C ARG A 215 -11.85 14.48 15.19
N ARG A 216 -12.77 14.14 16.11
CA ARG A 216 -12.46 13.32 17.29
C ARG A 216 -11.92 11.93 16.90
N ALA A 217 -12.56 11.27 15.94
CA ALA A 217 -12.14 9.95 15.49
C ALA A 217 -10.78 10.01 14.77
N THR A 218 -10.57 11.01 13.92
CA THR A 218 -9.29 11.19 13.23
C THR A 218 -8.15 11.55 14.20
N LEU A 219 -8.42 12.32 15.28
CA LEU A 219 -7.45 12.55 16.35
C LEU A 219 -7.07 11.25 17.08
N HIS A 220 -8.02 10.36 17.38
CA HIS A 220 -7.71 9.06 17.97
C HIS A 220 -6.85 8.19 17.03
N ARG A 221 -7.11 8.25 15.72
CA ARG A 221 -6.29 7.54 14.72
C ARG A 221 -4.87 8.12 14.64
N LEU A 222 -4.71 9.44 14.66
CA LEU A 222 -3.40 10.09 14.73
C LEU A 222 -2.65 9.75 16.02
N ALA A 223 -3.36 9.73 17.16
CA ALA A 223 -2.78 9.29 18.43
C ALA A 223 -2.28 7.84 18.36
N ALA A 224 -2.97 6.97 17.62
CA ALA A 224 -2.53 5.59 17.38
C ALA A 224 -1.27 5.50 16.49
N LEU A 225 -0.94 6.53 15.69
CA LEU A 225 0.31 6.60 14.94
C LEU A 225 1.49 7.12 15.76
N ALA A 226 1.23 7.87 16.84
CA ALA A 226 2.24 8.50 17.68
C ALA A 226 3.37 7.56 18.14
N PRO A 227 3.12 6.33 18.67
CA PRO A 227 4.22 5.45 19.09
C PRO A 227 5.17 5.10 17.93
N PHE A 228 4.66 4.94 16.72
CA PHE A 228 5.47 4.60 15.56
C PHE A 228 6.23 5.81 14.99
N LEU A 229 5.63 7.00 15.04
CA LEU A 229 6.31 8.26 14.69
C LEU A 229 7.45 8.55 15.66
N LEU A 230 7.23 8.30 16.95
CA LEU A 230 8.26 8.41 17.98
C LEU A 230 9.37 7.38 17.74
N ALA A 231 9.04 6.11 17.49
CA ALA A 231 10.01 5.07 17.17
C ALA A 231 10.83 5.41 15.91
N ALA A 232 10.19 5.96 14.87
CA ALA A 232 10.88 6.41 13.66
C ALA A 232 11.84 7.56 13.94
N THR A 233 11.42 8.52 14.77
CA THR A 233 12.26 9.66 15.18
C THR A 233 13.47 9.19 15.98
N ILE A 234 13.27 8.34 16.99
CA ILE A 234 14.35 7.78 17.81
C ILE A 234 15.34 7.01 16.93
N TRP A 235 14.84 6.16 16.04
CA TRP A 235 15.68 5.43 15.08
C TRP A 235 16.50 6.39 14.20
N GLN A 236 15.87 7.41 13.62
CA GLN A 236 16.56 8.38 12.78
C GLN A 236 17.65 9.15 13.54
N LEU A 237 17.38 9.57 14.78
CA LEU A 237 18.36 10.24 15.63
C LEU A 237 19.54 9.32 15.98
N SER A 238 19.27 8.04 16.26
CA SER A 238 20.32 7.06 16.52
C SER A 238 21.24 6.81 15.31
N MET A 239 20.69 6.92 14.10
CA MET A 239 21.44 6.78 12.86
C MET A 239 22.21 8.06 12.49
N ALA A 240 21.70 9.24 12.83
CA ALA A 240 22.32 10.52 12.50
C ALA A 240 23.71 10.71 13.15
N GLY A 241 23.93 10.12 14.33
CA GLY A 241 25.25 10.10 14.99
C GLY A 241 26.18 9.00 14.49
N SER A 242 25.67 8.02 13.73
CA SER A 242 26.51 6.99 13.13
C SER A 242 27.11 7.55 11.84
N ALA A 243 28.44 7.70 11.80
CA ALA A 243 29.16 8.12 10.61
C ALA A 243 29.10 7.02 9.53
N TRP A 244 27.94 6.87 8.89
CA TRP A 244 27.80 6.09 7.66
C TRP A 244 28.52 6.87 6.56
N SER A 245 29.83 6.65 6.44
CA SER A 245 30.60 7.05 5.26
C SER A 245 30.20 6.12 4.11
N THR A 246 29.00 6.30 3.58
CA THR A 246 28.69 5.71 2.28
C THR A 246 29.62 6.40 1.29
N GLY A 247 30.60 5.68 0.73
CA GLY A 247 31.54 6.22 -0.27
C GLY A 247 30.87 6.83 -1.51
N VAL A 248 29.53 6.75 -1.59
CA VAL A 248 28.69 7.51 -2.51
C VAL A 248 28.53 8.94 -2.00
N ALA A 249 29.55 9.76 -2.21
CA ALA A 249 29.43 11.21 -2.08
C ALA A 249 28.64 11.74 -3.29
N PHE A 250 27.34 11.94 -3.12
CA PHE A 250 26.57 12.67 -4.12
C PHE A 250 27.04 14.13 -4.11
N ARG A 251 27.62 14.57 -5.23
CA ARG A 251 28.09 15.96 -5.43
C ARG A 251 27.01 17.03 -5.27
N SER A 252 25.73 16.64 -5.18
CA SER A 252 24.61 17.57 -5.04
C SER A 252 23.64 17.12 -3.95
N PRO A 253 23.18 18.06 -3.11
CA PRO A 253 22.11 17.83 -2.14
C PRO A 253 20.88 17.15 -2.77
N PRO A 254 20.15 16.27 -2.06
CA PRO A 254 18.97 15.57 -2.57
C PRO A 254 17.91 16.52 -3.16
N ILE A 255 17.67 17.66 -2.52
CA ILE A 255 16.67 18.65 -2.98
C ILE A 255 17.08 19.29 -4.32
N LEU A 256 18.37 19.58 -4.51
CA LEU A 256 18.87 20.16 -5.75
C LEU A 256 18.87 19.15 -6.91
N ARG A 257 18.95 17.85 -6.60
CA ARG A 257 18.76 16.79 -7.60
C ARG A 257 17.30 16.62 -7.97
N ALA A 258 16.40 16.64 -6.99
CA ALA A 258 14.96 16.57 -7.23
C ALA A 258 14.48 17.70 -8.14
N LEU A 259 14.96 18.93 -7.97
CA LEU A 259 14.57 20.06 -8.81
C LEU A 259 15.04 19.99 -10.28
N ARG A 260 15.82 18.98 -10.68
CA ARG A 260 16.23 18.80 -12.08
C ARG A 260 15.11 18.10 -12.88
N PRO A 261 14.63 18.68 -13.99
CA PRO A 261 13.57 18.08 -14.81
C PRO A 261 13.85 16.62 -15.21
N GLY A 262 15.07 16.35 -15.70
CA GLY A 262 15.46 14.99 -16.10
C GLY A 262 15.63 13.99 -14.95
N PHE A 263 15.75 14.46 -13.70
CA PHE A 263 15.73 13.58 -12.54
C PHE A 263 14.35 12.96 -12.38
N PHE A 264 13.30 13.79 -12.35
CA PHE A 264 11.94 13.29 -12.24
C PHE A 264 11.53 12.42 -13.43
N GLU A 265 11.89 12.78 -14.66
CA GLU A 265 11.58 11.96 -15.84
C GLU A 265 12.12 10.53 -15.70
N THR A 266 13.38 10.37 -15.30
CA THR A 266 14.00 9.04 -15.18
C THR A 266 13.32 8.18 -14.12
N TRP A 267 12.80 8.78 -13.04
CA TRP A 267 12.18 8.07 -11.93
C TRP A 267 10.66 7.90 -12.06
N LEU A 268 9.94 8.87 -12.65
CA LEU A 268 8.50 8.79 -12.90
C LEU A 268 8.14 7.61 -13.79
N PHE A 269 9.02 7.28 -14.72
CA PHE A 269 8.82 6.17 -15.64
C PHE A 269 9.63 4.92 -15.27
N GLY A 270 10.13 4.84 -14.03
CA GLY A 270 10.76 3.62 -13.52
C GLY A 270 12.05 3.20 -14.25
N GLY A 271 12.76 4.16 -14.85
CA GLY A 271 14.02 3.92 -15.54
C GLY A 271 13.89 3.22 -16.89
N THR A 272 12.68 2.98 -17.39
CA THR A 272 12.51 2.64 -18.80
C THR A 272 12.89 3.85 -19.67
N ARG A 273 13.15 3.63 -20.96
CA ARG A 273 13.37 4.70 -21.92
C ARG A 273 12.62 4.35 -23.19
N GLY A 274 11.83 5.27 -23.73
CA GLY A 274 11.30 5.20 -25.08
C GLY A 274 9.77 5.28 -25.19
N ALA A 275 9.25 5.02 -26.39
CA ALA A 275 7.87 5.34 -26.77
C ALA A 275 6.78 4.59 -25.98
N LEU A 276 7.10 3.44 -25.35
CA LEU A 276 6.13 2.65 -24.58
C LEU A 276 5.74 3.31 -23.25
N GLU A 277 6.56 4.23 -22.73
CA GLU A 277 6.33 4.92 -21.46
C GLU A 277 5.14 5.88 -21.48
N PRO A 278 5.09 6.89 -22.37
CA PRO A 278 3.95 7.79 -22.44
C PRO A 278 2.67 7.05 -22.81
N VAL A 279 2.75 5.98 -23.60
CA VAL A 279 1.59 5.14 -23.95
C VAL A 279 1.03 4.45 -22.70
N THR A 280 1.89 3.81 -21.90
CA THR A 280 1.46 3.12 -20.67
C THR A 280 0.86 4.11 -19.68
N LEU A 281 1.50 5.28 -19.50
CA LEU A 281 0.98 6.33 -18.62
C LEU A 281 -0.36 6.88 -19.12
N ALA A 282 -0.51 7.12 -20.43
CA ALA A 282 -1.75 7.58 -21.03
C ALA A 282 -2.87 6.55 -20.85
N VAL A 283 -2.60 5.26 -21.04
CA VAL A 283 -3.58 4.18 -20.82
C VAL A 283 -4.00 4.14 -19.35
N LEU A 284 -3.06 4.20 -18.40
CA LEU A 284 -3.38 4.22 -16.98
C LEU A 284 -4.17 5.49 -16.59
N ALA A 285 -3.79 6.65 -17.12
CA ALA A 285 -4.48 7.91 -16.88
C ALA A 285 -5.92 7.88 -17.44
N LEU A 286 -6.11 7.42 -18.67
CA LEU A 286 -7.42 7.23 -19.29
C LEU A 286 -8.27 6.24 -18.50
N TRP A 287 -7.67 5.14 -18.04
CA TRP A 287 -8.36 4.15 -17.20
C TRP A 287 -8.82 4.75 -15.86
N CYS A 288 -7.93 5.47 -15.17
CA CYS A 288 -8.26 6.18 -13.93
C CYS A 288 -9.35 7.24 -14.15
N ALA A 289 -9.24 8.04 -15.22
CA ALA A 289 -10.22 9.06 -15.59
C ALA A 289 -11.59 8.43 -15.89
N ALA A 290 -11.64 7.34 -16.65
CA ALA A 290 -12.87 6.60 -16.93
C ALA A 290 -13.48 6.02 -15.64
N GLY A 291 -12.64 5.49 -14.74
CA GLY A 291 -13.06 5.01 -13.42
C GLY A 291 -13.68 6.12 -12.55
N LEU A 292 -13.08 7.31 -12.55
CA LEU A 292 -13.57 8.49 -11.84
C LEU A 292 -14.87 9.02 -12.44
N ALA A 293 -14.93 9.17 -13.77
CA ALA A 293 -16.13 9.60 -14.48
C ALA A 293 -17.31 8.67 -14.20
N ARG A 294 -17.08 7.34 -14.24
CA ARG A 294 -18.10 6.35 -13.90
C ARG A 294 -18.56 6.46 -12.44
N ARG A 295 -17.67 6.80 -11.51
CA ARG A 295 -18.02 7.01 -10.09
C ARG A 295 -18.86 8.27 -9.90
N ARG A 296 -18.50 9.38 -10.55
CA ARG A 296 -19.28 10.64 -10.50
C ARG A 296 -20.69 10.45 -11.07
N ALA A 297 -20.77 9.82 -12.24
CA ALA A 297 -22.05 9.48 -12.87
C ALA A 297 -22.93 8.60 -11.96
N ALA A 298 -22.33 7.66 -11.21
CA ALA A 298 -23.06 6.83 -10.25
C ALA A 298 -23.45 7.55 -8.95
N ALA A 299 -22.76 8.65 -8.60
CA ALA A 299 -23.03 9.46 -7.41
C ALA A 299 -24.04 10.59 -7.67
N GLY A 300 -24.37 10.87 -8.93
CA GLY A 300 -25.21 12.00 -9.31
C GLY A 300 -24.51 13.36 -9.14
N GLU A 301 -23.18 13.37 -9.01
CA GLU A 301 -22.38 14.59 -9.01
C GLU A 301 -22.07 14.96 -10.47
N PRO A 302 -22.42 16.19 -10.92
CA PRO A 302 -22.09 16.66 -12.27
C PRO A 302 -20.59 16.76 -12.53
#